data_AF-A0A9X3XFE7-F1
#
_entry.id   AF-A0A9X3XFE7-F1
#
_cell.length_a   1.000
_cell.length_b   1.000
_cell.length_c   1.000
_cell.angle_alpha   90.00
_cell.angle_beta   90.00
_cell.angle_gamma   90.00
#
_symmetry.space_group_name_H-M   'P 1'
#
loop_
_entity.id
_entity.type
_entity.pdbx_description
1 polymer ?
#
loop_
_entity_poly.entity_id
_entity_poly.type
_entity_poly.pdbx_seq_one_letter_code
_entity_poly.pdbx_strand_id
1 'polypeptide(L)'
;MSNNDLGILERVLIRRYGQPDETYKEGMRAKIWASGTAFVSVLYYSTDWTRPPASEFRMHQQIYGACRGGTLVDSSLKVAMPAWETPFYLYGLHGLGEQVEVKRALELDPELSFFMDASNVWYFGHKQGKLFVYDAPFDELDELGPIESALEEIIAQWEEAKPSESSLQRTGAVIVDPDKPFA
;
A
#
# COMPACT_ATOMS: atom_id res chain seq x y z
N MET A 1 -14.78 17.99 8.11
CA MET A 1 -13.44 17.87 7.51
C MET A 1 -13.55 18.37 6.09
N SER A 2 -12.70 19.29 5.66
CA SER A 2 -12.74 19.73 4.27
C SER A 2 -12.14 18.62 3.40
N ASN A 3 -12.58 18.46 2.15
CA ASN A 3 -12.00 17.47 1.23
C ASN A 3 -10.48 17.65 1.00
N ASN A 4 -9.91 18.79 1.40
CA ASN A 4 -8.48 19.09 1.32
C ASN A 4 -7.63 18.42 2.41
N ASP A 5 -8.24 17.80 3.42
CA ASP A 5 -7.53 17.13 4.52
C ASP A 5 -7.26 15.64 4.23
N LEU A 6 -7.89 15.08 3.19
CA LEU A 6 -7.77 13.66 2.82
C LEU A 6 -6.59 13.42 1.88
N GLY A 7 -5.82 12.36 2.13
CA GLY A 7 -4.78 11.89 1.21
C GLY A 7 -5.37 11.29 -0.05
N ILE A 8 -4.58 11.21 -1.12
CA ILE A 8 -4.97 10.56 -2.39
C ILE A 8 -5.48 9.13 -2.13
N LEU A 9 -4.79 8.35 -1.30
CA LEU A 9 -5.18 6.96 -1.01
C LEU A 9 -6.61 6.86 -0.46
N GLU A 10 -6.93 7.70 0.52
CA GLU A 10 -8.28 7.72 1.10
C GLU A 10 -9.33 8.19 0.10
N ARG A 11 -9.04 9.20 -0.72
CA ARG A 11 -9.98 9.66 -1.76
C ARG A 11 -10.27 8.59 -2.80
N VAL A 12 -9.24 7.86 -3.23
CA VAL A 12 -9.37 6.74 -4.16
C VAL A 12 -10.27 5.64 -3.59
N LEU A 13 -10.02 5.23 -2.34
CA LEU A 13 -10.84 4.21 -1.68
C LEU A 13 -12.28 4.68 -1.45
N ILE A 14 -12.50 5.95 -1.09
CA ILE A 14 -13.85 6.51 -0.93
C ILE A 14 -14.62 6.51 -2.25
N ARG A 15 -13.97 6.89 -3.35
CA ARG A 15 -14.62 6.87 -4.68
C ARG A 15 -14.94 5.45 -5.13
N ARG A 16 -14.06 4.49 -4.85
CA ARG A 16 -14.21 3.09 -5.29
C ARG A 16 -15.21 2.29 -4.46
N TYR A 17 -15.17 2.42 -3.13
CA TYR A 17 -15.91 1.55 -2.21
C TYR A 17 -16.92 2.28 -1.32
N GLY A 18 -17.01 3.61 -1.41
CA GLY A 18 -17.85 4.42 -0.54
C GLY A 18 -17.20 4.78 0.79
N GLN A 19 -18.01 5.16 1.78
CA GLN A 19 -17.47 5.54 3.09
C GLN A 19 -16.90 4.33 3.84
N PRO A 20 -15.76 4.49 4.54
CA PRO A 20 -15.18 3.43 5.35
C PRO A 20 -15.95 3.19 6.64
N ASP A 21 -15.76 1.99 7.19
CA ASP A 21 -16.00 1.74 8.61
C ASP A 21 -14.80 2.23 9.43
N GLU A 22 -15.05 3.07 10.43
CA GLU A 22 -14.03 3.51 11.37
C GLU A 22 -13.93 2.54 12.55
N THR A 23 -12.71 2.11 12.87
CA THR A 23 -12.48 1.13 13.94
C THR A 23 -11.12 1.33 14.63
N TYR A 24 -10.84 0.47 15.61
CA TYR A 24 -9.54 0.34 16.23
C TYR A 24 -8.96 -1.04 15.92
N LYS A 25 -7.87 -1.10 15.15
CA LYS A 25 -7.20 -2.34 14.75
C LYS A 25 -5.73 -2.25 15.14
N GLU A 26 -5.22 -3.31 15.76
CA GLU A 26 -3.80 -3.42 16.14
C GLU A 26 -3.28 -2.24 16.99
N GLY A 27 -4.14 -1.71 17.86
CA GLY A 27 -3.73 -0.60 18.72
C GLY A 27 -3.76 0.78 18.04
N MET A 28 -4.34 0.90 16.84
CA MET A 28 -4.44 2.15 16.09
C MET A 28 -5.85 2.39 15.54
N ARG A 29 -6.19 3.68 15.35
CA ARG A 29 -7.37 4.06 14.57
C ARG A 29 -7.18 3.60 13.12
N ALA A 30 -8.18 2.95 12.57
CA ALA A 30 -8.15 2.46 11.20
C ALA A 30 -9.46 2.79 10.47
N LYS A 31 -9.35 2.99 9.16
CA LYS A 31 -10.50 3.01 8.25
C LYS A 31 -10.44 1.78 7.37
N ILE A 32 -11.55 1.06 7.29
CA ILE A 32 -11.66 -0.21 6.57
C ILE A 32 -12.71 -0.05 5.47
N TRP A 33 -12.36 -0.47 4.26
CA TRP A 33 -13.28 -0.60 3.14
C TRP A 33 -13.48 -2.07 2.79
N ALA A 34 -14.68 -2.37 2.29
CA ALA A 34 -15.06 -3.70 1.82
C ALA A 34 -14.82 -4.84 2.85
N SER A 35 -15.07 -4.56 4.13
CA SER A 35 -14.97 -5.55 5.22
C SER A 35 -15.81 -6.79 4.92
N GLY A 36 -15.24 -7.99 5.08
CA GLY A 36 -15.91 -9.26 4.80
C GLY A 36 -15.90 -9.70 3.33
N THR A 37 -15.14 -9.01 2.47
CA THR A 37 -14.88 -9.44 1.09
C THR A 37 -13.44 -9.95 0.94
N ALA A 38 -13.09 -10.45 -0.25
CA ALA A 38 -11.71 -10.86 -0.57
C ALA A 38 -10.74 -9.67 -0.77
N PHE A 39 -11.25 -8.43 -0.83
CA PHE A 39 -10.48 -7.24 -1.20
C PHE A 39 -10.59 -6.16 -0.12
N VAL A 40 -10.29 -6.52 1.13
CA VAL A 40 -10.33 -5.59 2.26
C VAL A 40 -9.19 -4.57 2.15
N SER A 41 -9.52 -3.28 2.18
CA SER A 41 -8.52 -2.20 2.30
C SER A 41 -8.52 -1.67 3.72
N VAL A 42 -7.34 -1.42 4.29
CA VAL A 42 -7.16 -0.87 5.62
C VAL A 42 -6.15 0.27 5.57
N LEU A 43 -6.52 1.46 6.02
CA LEU A 43 -5.58 2.55 6.29
C LEU A 43 -5.52 2.82 7.78
N TYR A 44 -4.31 2.90 8.34
CA TYR A 44 -4.07 3.27 9.75
C TYR A 44 -3.86 4.78 9.85
N TYR A 45 -4.36 5.42 10.91
CA TYR A 45 -4.42 6.89 11.03
C TYR A 45 -3.63 7.43 12.20
N SER A 46 -3.43 8.76 12.18
CA SER A 46 -2.78 9.61 13.20
C SER A 46 -1.31 9.94 12.90
N THR A 47 -0.99 10.20 11.62
CA THR A 47 0.34 10.72 11.24
C THR A 47 0.45 12.22 11.54
N ASP A 48 1.39 12.59 12.40
CA ASP A 48 1.83 13.97 12.56
C ASP A 48 3.06 14.23 11.68
N TRP A 49 2.84 14.80 10.49
CA TRP A 49 3.90 15.14 9.53
C TRP A 49 4.86 16.23 10.01
N THR A 50 4.59 16.88 11.14
CA THR A 50 5.46 17.92 11.70
C THR A 50 6.56 17.34 12.59
N ARG A 51 6.48 16.05 12.94
CA ARG A 51 7.39 15.39 13.86
C ARG A 51 8.21 14.28 13.18
N PRO A 52 9.48 14.10 13.57
CA PRO A 52 10.25 12.93 13.18
C PRO A 52 9.58 11.63 13.66
N PRO A 53 9.73 10.52 12.92
CA PRO A 53 10.40 10.44 11.61
C PRO A 53 9.54 10.91 10.43
N ALA A 54 8.22 11.09 10.61
CA ALA A 54 7.30 11.39 9.50
C ALA A 54 7.65 12.70 8.76
N SER A 55 8.21 13.68 9.44
CA SER A 55 8.66 14.95 8.84
C SER A 55 9.72 14.78 7.75
N GLU A 56 10.54 13.73 7.81
CA GLU A 56 11.56 13.42 6.79
C GLU A 56 10.91 12.95 5.48
N PHE A 57 9.71 12.39 5.58
CA PHE A 57 8.95 11.79 4.49
C PHE A 57 7.81 12.68 4.00
N ARG A 58 7.85 13.99 4.30
CA ARG A 58 6.75 14.92 4.06
C ARG A 58 6.35 15.07 2.58
N MET A 59 7.24 14.73 1.64
CA MET A 59 6.90 14.66 0.20
C MET A 59 5.74 13.69 -0.08
N HIS A 60 5.53 12.69 0.78
CA HIS A 60 4.43 11.73 0.67
C HIS A 60 3.11 12.25 1.29
N GLN A 61 3.11 13.38 1.98
CA GLN A 61 1.93 13.89 2.72
C GLN A 61 0.69 14.02 1.83
N GLN A 62 0.84 14.41 0.56
CA GLN A 62 -0.29 14.51 -0.38
C GLN A 62 -0.94 13.14 -0.67
N ILE A 63 -0.16 12.06 -0.65
CA ILE A 63 -0.61 10.70 -0.94
C ILE A 63 -1.32 10.12 0.29
N TYR A 64 -0.71 10.29 1.46
CA TYR A 64 -1.17 9.69 2.70
C TYR A 64 -2.25 10.52 3.41
N GLY A 65 -2.22 11.85 3.33
CA GLY A 65 -3.01 12.69 4.22
C GLY A 65 -2.68 12.35 5.67
N ALA A 66 -3.68 12.04 6.49
CA ALA A 66 -3.47 11.62 7.88
C ALA A 66 -3.09 10.13 8.06
N CYS A 67 -2.98 9.36 6.97
CA CYS A 67 -2.63 7.95 6.97
C CYS A 67 -1.17 7.73 7.44
N ARG A 68 -0.95 6.65 8.18
CA ARG A 68 0.36 6.18 8.70
C ARG A 68 0.86 4.93 7.98
N GLY A 69 0.16 4.46 6.96
CA GLY A 69 0.42 3.19 6.29
C GLY A 69 -0.84 2.33 6.26
N GLY A 70 -0.77 1.18 5.61
CA GLY A 70 -1.92 0.29 5.47
C GLY A 70 -1.79 -0.69 4.32
N THR A 71 -2.87 -1.40 4.04
CA THR A 71 -3.01 -2.27 2.87
C THR A 71 -4.20 -1.83 2.02
N LEU A 72 -4.07 -1.87 0.69
CA LEU A 72 -5.14 -1.37 -0.20
C LEU A 72 -5.97 -2.49 -0.82
N VAL A 73 -5.42 -3.71 -0.91
CA VAL A 73 -6.11 -4.89 -1.44
C VAL A 73 -5.59 -6.09 -0.66
N ASP A 74 -6.33 -6.48 0.39
CA ASP A 74 -5.97 -7.47 1.41
C ASP A 74 -4.54 -7.27 1.95
N SER A 75 -3.56 -8.01 1.40
CA SER A 75 -2.14 -7.90 1.72
C SER A 75 -1.24 -7.72 0.49
N SER A 76 -1.83 -7.56 -0.70
CA SER A 76 -1.11 -7.52 -1.97
C SER A 76 -0.46 -6.16 -2.21
N LEU A 77 -1.18 -5.07 -1.96
CA LEU A 77 -0.69 -3.70 -2.05
C LEU A 77 -0.46 -3.13 -0.65
N LYS A 78 0.80 -2.84 -0.31
CA LYS A 78 1.21 -2.40 1.02
C LYS A 78 1.74 -0.98 0.96
N VAL A 79 1.08 -0.10 1.68
CA VAL A 79 1.49 1.29 1.86
C VAL A 79 2.49 1.32 3.00
N ALA A 80 3.73 1.72 2.70
CA ALA A 80 4.79 1.81 3.69
C ALA A 80 4.46 2.87 4.74
N MET A 81 4.99 2.72 5.94
CA MET A 81 4.74 3.67 7.01
C MET A 81 5.76 4.80 7.03
N PRO A 82 5.35 6.03 7.43
CA PRO A 82 6.31 7.10 7.70
C PRO A 82 7.23 6.86 8.91
N ALA A 83 7.09 5.76 9.65
CA ALA A 83 7.95 5.43 10.79
C ALA A 83 9.17 4.59 10.38
N TRP A 84 10.21 4.58 11.22
CA TRP A 84 11.41 3.77 10.99
C TRP A 84 11.26 2.31 11.40
N GLU A 85 10.32 2.00 12.29
CA GLU A 85 10.04 0.63 12.72
C GLU A 85 9.00 -0.03 11.80
N THR A 86 9.03 -1.36 11.73
CA THR A 86 8.11 -2.22 10.96
C THR A 86 7.03 -2.83 11.87
N PRO A 87 5.98 -2.11 12.28
CA PRO A 87 4.82 -2.71 12.91
C PRO A 87 3.89 -3.29 11.84
N PHE A 88 3.08 -4.26 12.25
CA PHE A 88 1.97 -4.80 11.44
C PHE A 88 2.39 -5.34 10.07
N TYR A 89 3.65 -5.81 9.96
CA TYR A 89 4.25 -6.32 8.73
C TYR A 89 4.29 -5.30 7.57
N LEU A 90 4.17 -4.01 7.87
CA LEU A 90 4.34 -2.91 6.92
C LEU A 90 5.76 -2.37 7.00
N TYR A 91 6.41 -2.19 5.85
CA TYR A 91 7.71 -1.52 5.79
C TYR A 91 7.63 -0.11 6.35
N GLY A 92 8.64 0.33 7.09
CA GLY A 92 8.93 1.75 7.21
C GLY A 92 9.46 2.30 5.88
N LEU A 93 9.22 3.58 5.57
CA LEU A 93 9.71 4.21 4.33
C LEU A 93 11.23 4.15 4.20
N HIS A 94 11.95 4.20 5.33
CA HIS A 94 13.39 3.97 5.33
C HIS A 94 13.73 2.54 4.88
N GLY A 95 13.09 1.53 5.48
CA GLY A 95 13.30 0.13 5.11
C GLY A 95 12.87 -0.21 3.69
N LEU A 96 11.87 0.50 3.14
CA LEU A 96 11.52 0.43 1.73
C LEU A 96 12.65 0.99 0.86
N GLY A 97 13.21 2.16 1.21
CA GLY A 97 14.36 2.76 0.52
C GLY A 97 15.64 1.90 0.57
N GLU A 98 15.74 0.99 1.54
CA GLU A 98 16.88 0.07 1.66
C GLU A 98 16.79 -1.16 0.74
N GLN A 99 15.61 -1.46 0.18
CA GLN A 99 15.43 -2.57 -0.75
C GLN A 99 16.34 -2.43 -1.97
N VAL A 100 16.90 -3.54 -2.45
CA VAL A 100 17.84 -3.54 -3.59
C VAL A 100 17.13 -3.05 -4.85
N GLU A 101 15.87 -3.42 -5.01
CA GLU A 101 14.98 -3.06 -6.10
C GLU A 101 14.74 -1.55 -6.14
N VAL A 102 14.45 -0.94 -4.99
CA VAL A 102 14.30 0.52 -4.89
C VAL A 102 15.61 1.24 -5.21
N LYS A 103 16.75 0.71 -4.77
CA LYS A 103 18.06 1.27 -5.11
C LYS A 103 18.34 1.22 -6.61
N ARG A 104 18.03 0.11 -7.28
CA ARG A 104 18.13 -0.02 -8.75
C ARG A 104 17.23 0.97 -9.47
N ALA A 105 15.97 1.09 -9.02
CA ALA A 105 15.05 2.07 -9.59
C ALA A 105 15.57 3.52 -9.44
N LEU A 106 16.22 3.84 -8.32
CA LEU A 106 16.85 5.13 -8.09
C LEU A 106 18.14 5.35 -8.90
N GLU A 107 18.80 4.30 -9.38
CA GLU A 107 19.89 4.42 -10.37
C GLU A 107 19.35 4.84 -11.75
N LEU A 108 18.13 4.40 -12.10
CA LEU A 108 17.43 4.79 -13.32
C LEU A 108 16.85 6.21 -13.24
N ASP A 109 16.22 6.55 -12.11
CA ASP A 109 15.67 7.88 -11.85
C ASP A 109 15.83 8.29 -10.37
N PRO A 110 16.88 9.07 -10.03
CA PRO A 110 17.18 9.48 -8.65
C PRO A 110 16.16 10.44 -8.02
N GLU A 111 15.25 11.02 -8.81
CA GLU A 111 14.28 11.99 -8.32
C GLU A 111 12.99 11.34 -7.78
N LEU A 112 12.86 10.02 -7.90
CA LEU A 112 11.70 9.27 -7.41
C LEU A 112 11.66 9.20 -5.88
N SER A 113 10.44 9.19 -5.33
CA SER A 113 10.18 8.92 -3.91
C SER A 113 9.24 7.73 -3.76
N PHE A 114 9.73 6.61 -3.23
CA PHE A 114 8.98 5.35 -3.08
C PHE A 114 8.12 5.33 -1.83
N PHE A 115 6.92 4.73 -1.92
CA PHE A 115 5.96 4.74 -0.80
C PHE A 115 5.10 3.49 -0.64
N MET A 116 5.10 2.61 -1.63
CA MET A 116 4.24 1.44 -1.65
C MET A 116 4.93 0.32 -2.41
N ASP A 117 4.71 -0.91 -1.99
CA ASP A 117 5.08 -2.10 -2.75
C ASP A 117 3.86 -2.98 -3.02
N ALA A 118 3.97 -3.82 -4.04
CA ALA A 118 3.09 -4.94 -4.23
C ALA A 118 3.85 -6.25 -4.19
N SER A 119 3.70 -6.98 -3.10
CA SER A 119 4.27 -8.32 -2.90
C SER A 119 5.79 -8.40 -3.12
N ASN A 120 6.54 -7.30 -2.88
CA ASN A 120 7.98 -7.21 -3.18
C ASN A 120 8.36 -7.45 -4.65
N VAL A 121 7.39 -7.34 -5.57
CA VAL A 121 7.59 -7.53 -7.01
C VAL A 121 7.52 -6.19 -7.74
N TRP A 122 6.54 -5.37 -7.37
CA TRP A 122 6.34 -4.05 -7.94
C TRP A 122 6.54 -2.99 -6.87
N TYR A 123 7.32 -1.95 -7.17
CA TYR A 123 7.62 -0.88 -6.22
C TYR A 123 7.11 0.44 -6.80
N PHE A 124 6.29 1.14 -6.04
CA PHE A 124 5.63 2.36 -6.50
C PHE A 124 6.28 3.60 -5.91
N GLY A 125 6.71 4.47 -6.80
CA GLY A 125 7.30 5.76 -6.49
C GLY A 125 6.55 6.89 -7.18
N HIS A 126 6.78 8.11 -6.72
CA HIS A 126 6.19 9.28 -7.34
C HIS A 126 7.21 10.38 -7.56
N LYS A 127 6.96 11.16 -8.61
CA LYS A 127 7.70 12.38 -8.97
C LYS A 127 6.77 13.34 -9.68
N GLN A 128 6.81 14.62 -9.29
CA GLN A 128 6.05 15.71 -9.95
C GLN A 128 4.55 15.40 -10.14
N GLY A 129 3.91 14.75 -9.16
CA GLY A 129 2.48 14.41 -9.20
C GLY A 129 2.12 13.22 -10.10
N LYS A 130 3.13 12.51 -10.62
CA LYS A 130 2.96 11.28 -11.38
C LYS A 130 3.42 10.05 -10.60
N LEU A 131 2.77 8.93 -10.84
CA LEU A 131 3.11 7.63 -10.29
C LEU A 131 4.01 6.88 -11.28
N PHE A 132 4.98 6.17 -10.72
CA PHE A 132 5.89 5.29 -11.42
C PHE A 132 5.85 3.93 -10.74
N VAL A 133 6.06 2.87 -11.51
CA VAL A 133 6.24 1.51 -11.02
C VAL A 133 7.58 0.99 -11.50
N TYR A 134 8.34 0.42 -10.57
CA TYR A 134 9.49 -0.40 -10.90
C TYR A 134 9.09 -1.88 -10.81
N ASP A 135 9.18 -2.58 -11.93
CA ASP A 135 8.94 -4.01 -12.07
C ASP A 135 10.25 -4.77 -11.86
N ALA A 136 10.43 -5.30 -10.65
CA ALA A 136 11.69 -5.94 -10.26
C ALA A 136 12.01 -7.23 -11.06
N PRO A 137 11.03 -8.10 -11.42
CA PRO A 137 11.28 -9.22 -12.32
C PRO A 137 11.83 -8.86 -13.69
N PHE A 138 11.38 -7.74 -14.27
CA PHE A 138 11.78 -7.31 -15.62
C PHE A 138 12.85 -6.22 -15.63
N ASP A 139 13.18 -5.63 -14.47
CA ASP A 139 14.11 -4.52 -14.32
C ASP A 139 13.68 -3.27 -15.12
N GLU A 140 12.36 -3.02 -15.14
CA GLU A 140 11.73 -1.95 -15.92
C GLU A 140 11.14 -0.87 -15.01
N LEU A 141 11.25 0.39 -15.43
CA LEU A 141 10.68 1.54 -14.73
C LEU A 141 9.72 2.28 -15.65
N ASP A 142 8.43 2.25 -15.32
CA ASP A 142 7.37 2.80 -16.15
C ASP A 142 6.65 3.97 -15.48
N GLU A 143 6.33 5.01 -16.27
CA GLU A 143 5.43 6.09 -15.86
C GLU A 143 3.98 5.64 -16.04
N LEU A 144 3.19 5.69 -14.96
CA LEU A 144 1.77 5.31 -14.97
C LEU A 144 0.82 6.52 -15.08
N GLY A 145 1.36 7.75 -15.07
CA GLY A 145 0.58 8.99 -15.18
C GLY A 145 0.20 9.59 -13.83
N PRO A 146 -0.85 10.43 -13.75
CA PRO A 146 -1.22 11.15 -12.52
C PRO A 146 -1.51 10.19 -11.35
N ILE A 147 -0.95 10.46 -10.16
CA ILE A 147 -0.96 9.51 -9.03
C ILE A 147 -2.36 9.00 -8.69
N GLU A 148 -3.32 9.91 -8.60
CA GLU A 148 -4.68 9.57 -8.17
C GLU A 148 -5.41 8.67 -9.18
N SER A 149 -5.32 8.96 -10.48
CA SER A 149 -5.93 8.12 -11.52
C SER A 149 -5.19 6.79 -11.70
N ALA A 150 -3.86 6.82 -11.65
CA ALA A 150 -3.05 5.60 -11.77
C ALA A 150 -3.32 4.63 -10.62
N LEU A 151 -3.49 5.12 -9.38
CA LEU A 151 -3.87 4.28 -8.24
C LEU A 151 -5.26 3.66 -8.40
N GLU A 152 -6.23 4.39 -8.97
CA GLU A 152 -7.55 3.82 -9.28
C GLU A 152 -7.47 2.65 -10.27
N GLU A 153 -6.66 2.82 -11.31
CA GLU A 153 -6.46 1.80 -12.34
C GLU A 153 -5.72 0.58 -11.78
N ILE A 154 -4.64 0.78 -11.02
CA ILE A 154 -3.89 -0.29 -10.37
C ILE A 154 -4.82 -1.12 -9.49
N ILE A 155 -5.55 -0.49 -8.57
CA ILE A 155 -6.46 -1.21 -7.66
C ILE A 155 -7.49 -2.01 -8.47
N ALA A 156 -8.04 -1.45 -9.55
CA ALA A 156 -8.96 -2.16 -10.42
C ALA A 156 -8.32 -3.40 -11.08
N GLN A 157 -7.14 -3.25 -11.66
CA GLN A 157 -6.41 -4.35 -12.30
C GLN A 157 -6.10 -5.47 -11.31
N TRP A 158 -5.73 -5.12 -10.07
CA TRP A 158 -5.44 -6.10 -9.02
C TRP A 158 -6.66 -6.90 -8.56
N GLU A 159 -7.82 -6.25 -8.47
CA GLU A 159 -9.06 -6.94 -8.16
C GLU A 159 -9.51 -7.87 -9.29
N GLU A 160 -9.32 -7.44 -10.55
CA GLU A 160 -9.63 -8.25 -11.73
C GLU A 160 -8.72 -9.46 -11.87
N ALA A 161 -7.44 -9.33 -11.49
CA ALA A 161 -6.45 -10.38 -11.62
C ALA A 161 -6.83 -11.68 -10.88
N LYS A 162 -7.65 -11.57 -9.81
CA LYS A 162 -8.03 -12.62 -8.84
C LYS A 162 -6.80 -13.36 -8.26
N PRO A 163 -6.83 -13.77 -6.99
CA PRO A 163 -5.87 -14.76 -6.52
C PRO A 163 -6.12 -16.04 -7.35
N SER A 164 -5.19 -16.41 -8.23
CA SER A 164 -5.16 -17.79 -8.70
C SER A 164 -5.03 -18.67 -7.45
N GLU A 165 -5.77 -19.78 -7.38
CA GLU A 165 -5.73 -20.73 -6.26
C GLU A 165 -4.30 -21.16 -5.86
N SER A 166 -3.32 -20.97 -6.76
CA SER A 166 -1.89 -21.19 -6.53
C SER A 166 -1.23 -20.25 -5.51
N SER A 167 -1.80 -19.06 -5.26
CA SER A 167 -1.24 -18.09 -4.30
C SER A 167 -1.54 -18.45 -2.84
N LEU A 168 -2.62 -19.19 -2.58
CA LEU A 168 -2.93 -19.80 -1.28
C LEU A 168 -2.08 -21.05 -0.99
N GLN A 169 -1.57 -21.73 -2.02
CA GLN A 169 -0.71 -22.90 -1.85
C GLN A 169 0.77 -22.54 -1.60
N ARG A 170 1.24 -21.36 -2.04
CA ARG A 170 2.64 -20.92 -1.82
C ARG A 170 2.95 -20.49 -0.39
N THR A 171 1.94 -20.19 0.43
CA THR A 171 2.12 -19.82 1.85
C THR A 171 2.12 -21.02 2.79
N GLY A 172 1.94 -22.25 2.29
CA GLY A 172 1.92 -23.45 3.13
C GLY A 172 0.74 -23.52 4.11
N ALA A 173 -0.31 -22.73 3.89
CA ALA A 173 -1.55 -22.88 4.65
C ALA A 173 -2.24 -24.18 4.22
N VAL A 174 -2.12 -25.21 5.05
CA VAL A 174 -2.92 -26.42 4.94
C VAL A 174 -4.38 -26.00 5.09
N ILE A 175 -5.17 -26.19 4.04
CA ILE A 175 -6.63 -26.17 4.16
C ILE A 175 -6.97 -27.39 5.01
N VAL A 176 -7.18 -27.17 6.32
CA VAL A 176 -7.77 -28.19 7.18
C VAL A 176 -9.24 -28.26 6.80
N ASP A 177 -9.59 -29.34 6.10
CA ASP A 177 -10.98 -29.72 5.85
C ASP A 177 -11.66 -29.96 7.21
N PRO A 178 -12.64 -29.14 7.60
CA PRO A 178 -13.30 -29.26 8.90
C PRO A 178 -14.08 -30.56 9.07
N ASP A 179 -14.32 -31.31 7.99
CA ASP A 179 -15.09 -32.56 8.01
C ASP A 179 -14.21 -33.82 7.95
N LYS A 180 -12.88 -33.67 7.96
CA LYS A 180 -11.97 -34.82 7.93
C LYS A 180 -11.55 -35.23 9.35
N PRO A 181 -11.95 -36.42 9.86
CA PRO A 181 -11.49 -36.87 11.17
C PRO A 181 -9.97 -37.10 11.14
N PHE A 182 -9.28 -36.62 12.17
CA PHE A 182 -7.87 -36.90 12.39
C PHE A 182 -7.67 -38.42 12.57
N ALA A 183 -6.83 -39.01 11.73
CA ALA A 183 -6.37 -40.40 11.85
C ALA A 183 -5.18 -40.51 12.79
#